data_AF-A0A482UVL6-F1
#
_entry.id   AF-A0A482UVL6-F1
#
_cell.length_a   1.000
_cell.length_b   1.000
_cell.length_c   1.000
_cell.angle_alpha   90.00
_cell.angle_beta   90.00
_cell.angle_gamma   90.00
#
_symmetry.space_group_name_H-M   'P 1'
#
loop_
_entity.id
_entity.type
_entity.pdbx_description
1 polymer ?
#
loop_
_entity_poly.entity_id
_entity_poly.type
_entity_poly.pdbx_seq_one_letter_code
_entity_poly.pdbx_strand_id
1 'polypeptide(L)'
;PIASTHVTPISASLKHQGVYEYRCWWTVWWYGAYSIILTKASILNHKYFSMYTRLPVHIHTYVDQRRNCEDILMQFVISNHTHTAPIYVHGHVTDLGVLNGISTSGKGYTGAHMLARDECINDLIGMFGHNPLRKSRYSVTSMRSGSAPSTWYEFISSDLWKWS
;
A
#
# COMPACT_ATOMS: atom_id res chain seq x y z
N PRO A 1 28.22 8.62 34.17
CA PRO A 1 27.53 9.64 33.34
C PRO A 1 27.02 9.00 32.04
N ILE A 2 25.75 8.63 32.04
CA ILE A 2 25.06 8.01 30.89
C ILE A 2 24.51 9.16 30.05
N ALA A 3 25.01 9.30 28.81
CA ALA A 3 24.51 10.31 27.89
C ALA A 3 23.11 9.91 27.41
N SER A 4 22.11 10.72 27.76
CA SER A 4 20.73 10.59 27.31
C SER A 4 20.67 10.89 25.80
N THR A 5 20.36 9.90 24.98
CA THR A 5 20.03 10.10 23.57
C THR A 5 18.66 10.74 23.47
N HIS A 6 18.63 12.06 23.28
CA HIS A 6 17.42 12.78 22.90
C HIS A 6 16.95 12.28 21.52
N VAL A 7 15.86 11.49 21.51
CA VAL A 7 15.04 11.30 20.31
C VAL A 7 14.31 12.62 20.09
N THR A 8 14.78 13.43 19.15
CA THR A 8 14.05 14.63 18.72
C THR A 8 12.78 14.17 18.01
N PRO A 9 11.58 14.60 18.45
CA PRO A 9 10.36 14.32 17.71
C PRO A 9 10.47 14.95 16.33
N ILE A 10 10.28 14.14 15.29
CA ILE A 10 10.16 14.60 13.91
C ILE A 10 8.83 15.35 13.81
N SER A 11 8.83 16.63 14.17
CA SER A 11 7.71 17.53 13.93
C SER A 11 8.25 18.93 13.73
N ALA A 12 7.76 19.56 12.65
CA ALA A 12 7.99 20.94 12.24
C ALA A 12 9.24 21.24 11.39
N SER A 13 9.41 20.59 10.23
CA SER A 13 9.81 21.30 8.99
C SER A 13 9.75 20.43 7.73
N LEU A 14 8.56 19.96 7.34
CA LEU A 14 8.27 19.60 5.96
C LEU A 14 6.85 20.10 5.66
N LYS A 15 6.75 21.18 4.88
CA LYS A 15 5.46 21.65 4.34
C LYS A 15 4.86 20.52 3.52
N HIS A 16 3.85 19.81 4.06
CA HIS A 16 3.21 18.72 3.35
C HIS A 16 2.44 19.25 2.13
N GLN A 17 2.89 18.82 0.94
CA GLN A 17 2.16 18.87 -0.31
C GLN A 17 0.90 18.00 -0.21
N GLY A 18 -0.20 18.52 0.34
CA GLY A 18 -1.49 17.83 0.41
C GLY A 18 -1.53 16.61 1.33
N VAL A 19 -2.71 16.32 1.89
CA VAL A 19 -2.99 15.07 2.60
C VAL A 19 -3.34 14.00 1.56
N TYR A 20 -2.61 12.89 1.53
CA TYR A 20 -2.88 11.77 0.63
C TYR A 20 -3.77 10.73 1.33
N GLU A 21 -4.65 10.09 0.57
CA GLU A 21 -5.57 9.07 1.08
C GLU A 21 -5.34 7.73 0.38
N TYR A 22 -5.30 6.67 1.16
CA TYR A 22 -5.31 5.28 0.73
C TYR A 22 -6.75 4.86 0.38
N ARG A 23 -6.95 4.62 -0.92
CA ARG A 23 -8.24 4.22 -1.47
C ARG A 23 -8.28 2.72 -1.73
N CYS A 24 -9.47 2.14 -1.61
CA CYS A 24 -9.69 0.70 -1.81
C CYS A 24 -9.98 0.35 -3.27
N TRP A 25 -10.14 -0.95 -3.55
CA TRP A 25 -10.35 -1.48 -4.89
C TRP A 25 -11.56 -0.86 -5.60
N TRP A 26 -12.64 -0.57 -4.87
CA TRP A 26 -13.82 0.12 -5.40
C TRP A 26 -13.48 1.43 -6.12
N THR A 27 -12.52 2.18 -5.59
CA THR A 27 -12.06 3.43 -6.24
C THR A 27 -11.32 3.13 -7.54
N VAL A 28 -10.52 2.07 -7.58
CA VAL A 28 -9.84 1.64 -8.81
C VAL A 28 -10.86 1.20 -9.85
N TRP A 29 -11.92 0.50 -9.46
CA TRP A 29 -12.99 0.08 -10.36
C TRP A 29 -13.70 1.26 -11.01
N TRP A 30 -14.11 2.27 -10.23
CA TRP A 30 -14.82 3.45 -10.76
C TRP A 30 -13.93 4.37 -11.58
N TYR A 31 -12.72 4.67 -11.10
CA TYR A 31 -11.87 5.70 -11.70
C TYR A 31 -10.80 5.14 -12.65
N GLY A 32 -10.59 3.82 -12.63
CA GLY A 32 -9.59 3.12 -13.45
C GLY A 32 -8.15 3.50 -13.10
N ALA A 33 -7.89 4.12 -11.94
CA ALA A 33 -6.59 4.66 -11.59
C ALA A 33 -6.07 4.06 -10.29
N TYR A 34 -4.80 3.67 -10.29
CA TYR A 34 -4.11 3.08 -9.14
C TYR A 34 -2.67 3.54 -9.07
N SER A 35 -2.03 3.38 -7.91
CA SER A 35 -0.59 3.69 -7.73
C SER A 35 0.14 2.69 -6.84
N ILE A 36 -0.59 1.69 -6.33
CA ILE A 36 -0.09 0.64 -5.45
C ILE A 36 -0.68 -0.69 -5.91
N ILE A 37 0.14 -1.73 -5.94
CA ILE A 37 -0.27 -3.14 -6.05
C ILE A 37 0.16 -3.86 -4.77
N LEU A 38 -0.77 -4.59 -4.14
CA LEU A 38 -0.50 -5.30 -2.88
C LEU A 38 0.50 -6.43 -3.12
N THR A 39 1.48 -6.56 -2.23
CA THR A 39 2.55 -7.55 -2.35
C THR A 39 2.05 -8.99 -2.30
N LYS A 40 0.90 -9.22 -1.63
CA LYS A 40 0.24 -10.52 -1.44
C LYS A 40 -0.01 -11.29 -2.75
N ALA A 41 -0.27 -10.57 -3.85
CA ALA A 41 -0.53 -11.15 -5.17
C ALA A 41 0.26 -10.41 -6.24
N SER A 42 1.58 -10.31 -6.04
CA SER A 42 2.48 -9.61 -6.96
C SER A 42 3.70 -10.45 -7.33
N ILE A 43 4.26 -10.19 -8.51
CA ILE A 43 5.57 -10.70 -8.92
C ILE A 43 6.54 -9.52 -8.91
N LEU A 44 7.60 -9.62 -8.11
CA LEU A 44 8.59 -8.56 -7.93
C LEU A 44 9.99 -9.10 -8.23
N ASN A 45 10.84 -8.24 -8.78
CA ASN A 45 12.26 -8.59 -8.95
C ASN A 45 12.94 -8.68 -7.57
N HIS A 46 13.75 -9.73 -7.35
CA HIS A 46 14.43 -9.97 -6.07
C HIS A 46 15.26 -8.76 -5.57
N LYS A 47 15.78 -7.94 -6.50
CA LYS A 47 16.58 -6.74 -6.17
C LYS A 47 15.84 -5.77 -5.26
N TYR A 48 14.52 -5.70 -5.37
CA TYR A 48 13.70 -4.78 -4.57
C TYR A 48 13.63 -5.19 -3.10
N PHE A 49 13.72 -6.49 -2.81
CA PHE A 49 13.85 -6.95 -1.42
C PHE A 49 15.19 -6.54 -0.81
N SER A 50 16.28 -6.65 -1.58
CA SER A 50 17.60 -6.15 -1.13
C SER A 50 17.61 -4.63 -0.91
N MET A 51 16.87 -3.87 -1.70
CA MET A 51 16.69 -2.42 -1.46
C MET A 51 15.85 -2.17 -0.21
N TYR A 52 14.76 -2.91 -0.05
CA TYR A 52 13.89 -2.82 1.12
C TYR A 52 14.67 -3.08 2.41
N THR A 53 15.48 -4.15 2.48
CA THR A 53 16.28 -4.47 3.68
C THR A 53 17.39 -3.47 4.00
N ARG A 54 17.74 -2.59 3.05
CA ARG A 54 18.75 -1.54 3.23
C ARG A 54 18.15 -0.20 3.66
N LEU A 55 16.84 -0.13 3.88
CA LEU A 55 16.21 1.08 4.40
C LEU A 55 16.70 1.37 5.83
N PRO A 56 16.67 2.65 6.24
CA PRO A 56 16.96 3.02 7.62
C PRO A 56 16.09 2.26 8.63
N VAL A 57 16.69 1.87 9.76
CA VAL A 57 16.01 1.09 10.81
C VAL A 57 14.72 1.72 11.33
N HIS A 58 14.62 3.06 11.32
CA HIS A 58 13.42 3.76 11.78
C HIS A 58 12.21 3.52 10.87
N ILE A 59 12.42 3.34 9.56
CA ILE A 59 11.35 3.03 8.60
C ILE A 59 10.85 1.61 8.81
N HIS A 60 11.76 0.66 9.04
CA HIS A 60 11.39 -0.72 9.40
C HIS A 60 10.61 -0.77 10.71
N THR A 61 11.13 -0.09 11.74
CA THR A 61 10.49 0.00 13.05
C THR A 61 9.07 0.57 12.95
N TYR A 62 8.87 1.59 12.10
CA TYR A 62 7.57 2.21 11.86
C TYR A 62 6.53 1.21 11.32
N VAL A 63 6.91 0.43 10.30
CA VAL A 63 6.05 -0.60 9.67
C VAL A 63 5.80 -1.77 10.64
N ASP A 64 6.85 -2.26 11.30
CA ASP A 64 6.77 -3.40 12.22
C ASP A 64 5.83 -3.13 13.40
N GLN A 65 5.90 -1.94 13.99
CA GLN A 65 5.03 -1.53 15.10
C GLN A 65 3.56 -1.45 14.71
N ARG A 66 3.27 -1.11 13.45
CA ARG A 66 1.89 -0.99 12.93
C ARG A 66 1.32 -2.32 12.45
N ARG A 67 2.17 -3.31 12.16
CA ARG A 67 1.78 -4.58 11.52
C ARG A 67 0.89 -4.35 10.29
N ASN A 68 1.22 -3.31 9.52
CA ASN A 68 0.52 -2.80 8.35
C ASN A 68 1.52 -2.03 7.48
N CYS A 69 1.14 -1.70 6.25
CA CYS A 69 1.86 -0.79 5.34
C CYS A 69 3.17 -1.33 4.75
N GLU A 70 3.47 -2.61 4.95
CA GLU A 70 4.64 -3.26 4.34
C GLU A 70 4.58 -3.26 2.81
N ASP A 71 3.38 -3.40 2.26
CA ASP A 71 3.06 -3.32 0.84
C ASP A 71 3.17 -1.88 0.30
N ILE A 72 2.67 -0.89 1.05
CA ILE A 72 2.82 0.54 0.74
C ILE A 72 4.30 0.89 0.70
N LEU A 73 5.08 0.49 1.72
CA LEU A 73 6.51 0.75 1.77
C LEU A 73 7.25 0.07 0.61
N MET A 74 6.90 -1.17 0.28
CA MET A 74 7.48 -1.86 -0.89
C MET A 74 7.21 -1.09 -2.18
N GLN A 75 5.98 -0.58 -2.37
CA GLN A 75 5.66 0.25 -3.53
C GLN A 75 6.44 1.58 -3.54
N PHE A 76 6.66 2.20 -2.38
CA PHE A 76 7.51 3.40 -2.26
C PHE A 76 8.94 3.12 -2.70
N VAL A 77 9.55 2.03 -2.23
CA VAL A 77 10.91 1.61 -2.63
C VAL A 77 11.01 1.44 -4.14
N ILE A 78 10.08 0.70 -4.74
CA ILE A 78 10.08 0.42 -6.18
C ILE A 78 9.87 1.69 -7.00
N SER A 79 8.87 2.51 -6.63
CA SER A 79 8.53 3.72 -7.38
C SER A 79 9.61 4.79 -7.24
N ASN A 80 10.26 4.87 -6.08
CA ASN A 80 11.39 5.78 -5.86
C ASN A 80 12.63 5.35 -6.68
N HIS A 81 12.88 4.05 -6.81
CA HIS A 81 14.00 3.55 -7.59
C HIS A 81 13.78 3.61 -9.11
N THR A 82 12.55 3.32 -9.57
CA THR A 82 12.25 3.19 -11.01
C THR A 82 11.66 4.45 -11.62
N HIS A 83 11.06 5.33 -10.81
CA HIS A 83 10.24 6.45 -11.26
C HIS A 83 9.07 6.05 -12.17
N THR A 84 8.62 4.79 -12.08
CA THR A 84 7.51 4.24 -12.87
C THR A 84 6.33 3.83 -11.99
N ALA A 85 5.15 3.74 -12.59
CA ALA A 85 3.95 3.21 -11.94
C ALA A 85 3.94 1.67 -11.98
N PRO A 86 3.28 0.99 -11.03
CA PRO A 86 3.08 -0.45 -11.10
C PRO A 86 2.18 -0.85 -12.28
N ILE A 87 2.20 -2.13 -12.64
CA ILE A 87 1.34 -2.72 -13.67
C ILE A 87 0.32 -3.65 -13.02
N TYR A 88 -0.96 -3.37 -13.22
CA TYR A 88 -2.05 -4.25 -12.85
C TYR A 88 -2.27 -5.30 -13.95
N VAL A 89 -2.26 -6.57 -13.57
CA VAL A 89 -2.54 -7.69 -14.45
C VAL A 89 -3.84 -8.34 -14.00
N HIS A 90 -4.83 -8.39 -14.89
CA HIS A 90 -6.08 -9.11 -14.65
C HIS A 90 -5.78 -10.60 -14.56
N GLY A 91 -6.19 -11.22 -13.45
CA GLY A 91 -5.93 -12.63 -13.18
C GLY A 91 -6.85 -13.15 -12.10
N HIS A 92 -7.12 -14.45 -12.14
CA HIS A 92 -7.94 -15.11 -11.13
C HIS A 92 -7.12 -15.36 -9.88
N VAL A 93 -7.31 -14.54 -8.84
CA VAL A 93 -6.68 -14.71 -7.52
C VAL A 93 -7.75 -15.12 -6.51
N THR A 94 -7.55 -16.24 -5.84
CA THR A 94 -8.41 -16.67 -4.73
C THR A 94 -7.74 -16.32 -3.40
N ASP A 95 -8.36 -15.40 -2.65
CA ASP A 95 -7.90 -15.03 -1.32
C ASP A 95 -8.73 -15.72 -0.23
N LEU A 96 -8.15 -16.76 0.36
CA LEU A 96 -8.77 -17.50 1.47
C LEU A 96 -8.82 -16.70 2.79
N GLY A 97 -8.12 -15.56 2.87
CA GLY A 97 -8.06 -14.69 4.03
C GLY A 97 -9.09 -13.56 4.03
N VAL A 98 -9.99 -13.48 3.06
CA VAL A 98 -10.98 -12.37 2.95
C VAL A 98 -11.87 -12.27 4.19
N LEU A 99 -12.16 -13.38 4.87
CA LEU A 99 -13.06 -13.40 6.03
C LEU A 99 -12.37 -13.40 7.40
N ASN A 100 -11.06 -13.71 7.47
CA ASN A 100 -10.32 -13.90 8.73
C ASN A 100 -8.84 -13.45 8.66
N GLY A 101 -8.47 -12.60 7.70
CA GLY A 101 -7.10 -12.08 7.53
C GLY A 101 -6.83 -10.88 8.42
N ILE A 102 -5.58 -10.46 8.59
CA ILE A 102 -5.22 -9.34 9.50
C ILE A 102 -5.93 -8.02 9.15
N SER A 103 -6.24 -7.80 7.87
CA SER A 103 -7.03 -6.66 7.39
C SER A 103 -8.55 -6.84 7.54
N THR A 104 -9.03 -8.03 7.92
CA THR A 104 -10.46 -8.43 7.94
C THR A 104 -10.90 -9.19 9.21
N SER A 105 -9.99 -9.56 10.11
CA SER A 105 -10.24 -10.33 11.33
C SER A 105 -10.62 -9.40 12.48
N GLY A 106 -11.92 -9.19 12.63
CA GLY A 106 -12.57 -8.37 13.65
C GLY A 106 -14.03 -8.14 13.26
N LYS A 107 -14.92 -7.83 14.21
CA LYS A 107 -16.28 -7.37 13.87
C LYS A 107 -16.16 -6.10 13.04
N GLY A 108 -16.33 -6.25 11.73
CA GLY A 108 -16.16 -5.16 10.78
C GLY A 108 -14.69 -4.86 10.52
N TYR A 109 -14.37 -4.75 9.24
CA TYR A 109 -13.34 -3.86 8.75
C TYR A 109 -13.31 -2.58 9.60
N THR A 110 -12.33 -2.44 10.49
CA THR A 110 -12.27 -1.24 11.32
C THR A 110 -11.79 -0.13 10.40
N GLY A 111 -12.54 0.98 10.28
CA GLY A 111 -12.04 2.19 9.60
C GLY A 111 -10.61 2.54 10.03
N ALA A 112 -10.22 2.16 11.26
CA ALA A 112 -8.87 2.20 11.77
C ALA A 112 -7.79 1.54 10.88
N HIS A 113 -8.03 0.38 10.23
CA HIS A 113 -7.02 -0.23 9.35
C HIS A 113 -6.72 0.64 8.13
N MET A 114 -7.77 1.25 7.56
CA MET A 114 -7.64 2.13 6.39
C MET A 114 -7.12 3.50 6.76
N LEU A 115 -7.54 4.05 7.90
CA LEU A 115 -6.97 5.28 8.47
C LEU A 115 -5.47 5.08 8.76
N ALA A 116 -5.08 3.93 9.30
CA ALA A 116 -3.66 3.61 9.48
C ALA A 116 -2.90 3.56 8.14
N ARG A 117 -3.53 3.11 7.05
CA ARG A 117 -2.92 3.17 5.71
C ARG A 117 -2.84 4.59 5.17
N ASP A 118 -3.81 5.46 5.45
CA ASP A 118 -3.74 6.89 5.13
C ASP A 118 -2.55 7.55 5.85
N GLU A 119 -2.41 7.30 7.15
CA GLU A 119 -1.28 7.77 7.97
C GLU A 119 0.05 7.27 7.39
N CYS A 120 0.14 5.98 7.06
CA CYS A 120 1.34 5.42 6.45
C CYS A 120 1.77 6.10 5.16
N ILE A 121 0.86 6.44 4.25
CA ILE A 121 1.25 7.15 3.03
C ILE A 121 1.88 8.50 3.39
N ASN A 122 1.25 9.28 4.27
CA ASN A 122 1.70 10.62 4.59
C ASN A 122 3.02 10.60 5.39
N ASP A 123 3.14 9.72 6.38
CA ASP A 123 4.36 9.57 7.17
C ASP A 123 5.52 9.10 6.29
N LEU A 124 5.30 8.12 5.41
CA LEU A 124 6.32 7.65 4.48
C LEU A 124 6.77 8.73 3.49
N ILE A 125 5.86 9.61 3.04
CA ILE A 125 6.22 10.79 2.23
C ILE A 125 7.15 11.71 3.02
N GLY A 126 6.87 11.92 4.30
CA GLY A 126 7.76 12.66 5.21
C GLY A 126 9.13 12.01 5.33
N MET A 127 9.19 10.69 5.52
CA MET A 127 10.44 9.92 5.65
C MET A 127 11.26 9.88 4.35
N PHE A 128 10.62 9.82 3.18
CA PHE A 128 11.27 9.83 1.86
C PHE A 128 11.57 11.26 1.34
N GLY A 129 11.05 12.29 2.00
CA GLY A 129 11.17 13.70 1.63
C GLY A 129 10.38 14.11 0.38
N HIS A 130 9.65 13.20 -0.25
CA HIS A 130 8.78 13.44 -1.40
C HIS A 130 7.80 12.28 -1.61
N ASN A 131 6.83 12.45 -2.51
CA ASN A 131 5.93 11.37 -2.93
C ASN A 131 6.48 10.60 -4.16
N PRO A 132 6.99 9.37 -3.98
CA PRO A 132 7.51 8.58 -5.09
C PRO A 132 6.42 7.87 -5.89
N LEU A 133 5.18 7.76 -5.38
CA LEU A 133 4.12 7.01 -6.05
C LEU A 133 3.78 7.62 -7.42
N ARG A 134 3.47 6.76 -8.39
CA ARG A 134 3.09 7.13 -9.75
C ARG A 134 1.76 6.46 -10.09
N LYS A 135 0.80 7.25 -10.58
CA LYS A 135 -0.51 6.74 -10.97
C LYS A 135 -0.44 6.10 -12.37
N SER A 136 -1.12 4.96 -12.52
CA SER A 136 -1.35 4.28 -13.80
C SER A 136 -2.84 4.04 -13.99
N ARG A 137 -3.25 3.96 -15.26
CA ARG A 137 -4.56 3.47 -15.69
C ARG A 137 -4.47 2.26 -16.60
N TYR A 138 -3.26 1.79 -16.87
CA TYR A 138 -3.04 0.66 -17.76
C TYR A 138 -3.27 -0.64 -17.01
N SER A 139 -3.91 -1.59 -17.66
CA SER A 139 -4.00 -2.96 -17.17
C SER A 139 -3.66 -3.93 -18.28
N VAL A 140 -3.13 -5.09 -17.91
CA VAL A 140 -2.83 -6.18 -18.83
C VAL A 140 -3.86 -7.26 -18.61
N THR A 141 -4.51 -7.72 -19.67
CA THR A 141 -5.44 -8.85 -19.62
C THR A 141 -5.06 -9.91 -20.63
N SER A 142 -5.40 -11.16 -20.35
CA SER A 142 -5.21 -12.26 -21.30
C SER A 142 -6.10 -12.05 -22.52
N MET A 143 -5.55 -12.16 -23.72
CA MET A 143 -6.32 -12.10 -24.97
C MET A 143 -7.36 -13.22 -25.08
N ARG A 144 -7.18 -14.32 -24.34
CA ARG A 144 -8.11 -15.47 -24.31
C ARG A 144 -9.19 -15.37 -23.23
N SER A 145 -8.96 -14.57 -22.18
CA SER A 145 -10.03 -14.24 -21.25
C SER A 145 -10.79 -13.06 -21.85
N GLY A 146 -12.04 -13.30 -22.27
CA GLY A 146 -12.98 -12.19 -22.45
C GLY A 146 -13.00 -11.30 -21.20
N SER A 147 -13.49 -10.07 -21.31
CA SER A 147 -13.53 -9.04 -20.25
C SER A 147 -14.40 -9.39 -19.03
N ALA A 148 -14.60 -10.68 -18.74
CA ALA A 148 -15.26 -11.18 -17.55
C ALA A 148 -14.39 -10.85 -16.32
N PRO A 149 -14.98 -10.27 -15.26
CA PRO A 149 -14.31 -10.11 -13.96
C PRO A 149 -13.79 -11.46 -13.49
N SER A 150 -12.55 -11.51 -12.98
CA SER A 150 -11.86 -12.77 -12.71
C SER A 150 -12.57 -13.60 -11.64
N THR A 151 -13.32 -13.00 -10.72
CA THR A 151 -14.22 -13.65 -9.74
C THR A 151 -15.10 -12.62 -9.02
N TRP A 152 -16.20 -13.08 -8.41
CA TRP A 152 -16.97 -12.30 -7.44
C TRP A 152 -16.16 -11.91 -6.19
N TYR A 153 -15.07 -12.63 -5.87
CA TYR A 153 -14.17 -12.33 -4.75
C TYR A 153 -13.39 -11.02 -4.93
N GLU A 154 -13.16 -10.55 -6.16
CA GLU A 154 -12.66 -9.18 -6.40
C GLU A 154 -13.66 -8.11 -5.91
N PHE A 155 -14.96 -8.44 -5.87
CA PHE A 155 -16.02 -7.55 -5.38
C PHE A 155 -16.15 -7.57 -3.86
N ILE A 156 -15.73 -8.65 -3.21
CA ILE A 156 -15.54 -8.71 -1.75
C ILE A 156 -14.06 -8.52 -1.43
N SER A 157 -13.50 -7.45 -1.98
CA SER A 157 -12.54 -6.68 -1.20
C SER A 157 -13.22 -6.22 0.08
N SER A 158 -12.44 -5.88 1.09
CA SER A 158 -12.82 -5.30 2.38
C SER A 158 -13.73 -4.04 2.35
N ASP A 159 -14.29 -3.72 1.18
CA ASP A 159 -14.89 -2.48 0.71
C ASP A 159 -16.39 -2.37 0.98
N LEU A 160 -17.08 -3.47 1.30
CA LEU A 160 -18.54 -3.48 1.53
C LEU A 160 -18.99 -2.54 2.66
N TRP A 161 -18.09 -2.17 3.57
CA TRP A 161 -18.41 -1.46 4.80
C TRP A 161 -17.72 -0.09 4.95
N LYS A 162 -17.08 0.43 3.89
CA LYS A 162 -16.52 1.81 3.90
C LYS A 162 -17.61 2.88 3.71
N TRP A 163 -18.85 2.47 3.43
CA TRP A 163 -20.01 3.32 3.11
C TRP A 163 -21.27 2.98 3.94
N SER A 164 -21.11 2.27 5.06
CA SER A 164 -22.17 1.96 6.04
C SER A 164 -21.96 2.69 7.34
#